data_AF-A0A5C6AQI1-F1
#
_entry.id   AF-A0A5C6AQI1-F1
#
_cell.length_a   1.000
_cell.length_b   1.000
_cell.length_c   1.000
_cell.angle_alpha   90.00
_cell.angle_beta   90.00
_cell.angle_gamma   90.00
#
_symmetry.space_group_name_H-M   'P 1'
#
loop_
_entity.id
_entity.type
_entity.pdbx_description
1 polymer ?
#
loop_
_entity_poly.entity_id
_entity_poly.type
_entity_poly.pdbx_seq_one_letter_code
_entity_poly.pdbx_strand_id
1 'polypeptide(L)'
;MFELQLELLSVDSQEARRKAISALALGGSAATLGASMITVLMIALGFLLHEQADLTVGLSLLIVCAVTLVLIVTLAGIAFRLLRAASSALAETKSEFLENLRWIKATIISPDTSARNQLRSESYPDPVEANGRSYHAASTASPPFPKQR
;
A
#
# COMPACT_ATOMS: atom_id res chain seq x y z
N MET A 1 -7.71 -11.66 21.54
CA MET A 1 -8.24 -10.90 20.37
C MET A 1 -7.12 -10.46 19.42
N PHE A 2 -5.93 -10.07 19.91
CA PHE A 2 -4.84 -9.58 19.06
C PHE A 2 -4.06 -10.68 18.30
N GLU A 3 -3.91 -11.88 18.87
CA GLU A 3 -3.25 -13.02 18.20
C GLU A 3 -3.90 -13.40 16.87
N LEU A 4 -5.23 -13.47 16.83
CA LEU A 4 -6.00 -13.80 15.62
C LEU A 4 -5.83 -12.75 14.51
N GLN A 5 -5.66 -11.47 14.86
CA GLN A 5 -5.45 -10.40 13.89
C GLN A 5 -4.03 -10.43 13.31
N LEU A 6 -3.03 -10.78 14.12
CA LEU A 6 -1.66 -11.00 13.65
C LEU A 6 -1.55 -12.23 12.74
N GLU A 7 -2.30 -13.28 13.03
CA GLU A 7 -2.31 -14.49 12.20
C GLU A 7 -2.91 -14.23 10.82
N LEU A 8 -4.03 -13.49 10.74
CA LEU A 8 -4.61 -13.02 9.49
C LEU A 8 -3.65 -12.13 8.68
N LEU A 9 -2.95 -11.20 9.34
CA LEU A 9 -2.00 -10.31 8.69
C LEU A 9 -0.75 -11.05 8.17
N SER A 10 -0.30 -12.07 8.90
CA SER A 10 0.79 -12.95 8.47
C SER A 10 0.41 -13.72 7.20
N VAL A 11 -0.78 -14.32 7.16
CA VAL A 11 -1.27 -15.05 5.99
C VAL A 11 -1.42 -14.13 4.78
N ASP A 12 -2.00 -12.93 4.97
CA ASP A 12 -2.18 -11.96 3.89
C ASP A 12 -0.83 -11.47 3.34
N SER A 13 0.17 -11.27 4.21
CA SER A 13 1.53 -10.90 3.79
C SER A 13 2.21 -11.97 2.94
N GLN A 14 1.98 -13.26 3.23
CA GLN A 14 2.54 -14.37 2.45
C GLN A 14 1.88 -14.46 1.08
N GLU A 15 0.56 -14.30 1.00
CA GLU A 15 -0.15 -14.28 -0.28
C GLU A 15 0.27 -13.09 -1.15
N ALA A 16 0.33 -11.89 -0.57
CA ALA A 16 0.78 -10.69 -1.25
C ALA A 16 2.21 -10.85 -1.78
N ARG A 17 3.12 -11.40 -0.96
CA ARG A 17 4.50 -11.68 -1.37
C ARG A 17 4.57 -12.67 -2.53
N ARG A 18 3.79 -13.76 -2.50
CA ARG A 18 3.77 -14.76 -3.57
C ARG A 18 3.28 -14.14 -4.88
N LYS A 19 2.18 -13.36 -4.83
CA LYS A 19 1.64 -12.64 -5.99
C LYS A 19 2.67 -11.64 -6.55
N ALA A 20 3.36 -10.90 -5.69
CA ALA A 20 4.40 -9.96 -6.10
C ALA A 20 5.59 -10.66 -6.78
N ILE A 21 6.06 -11.79 -6.25
CA ILE A 21 7.15 -12.57 -6.86
C ILE A 21 6.72 -13.11 -8.24
N SER A 22 5.51 -13.67 -8.35
CA SER A 22 5.00 -14.15 -9.64
C SER A 22 4.85 -13.03 -10.66
N ALA A 23 4.34 -11.86 -10.24
CA ALA A 23 4.23 -10.69 -11.11
C ALA A 23 5.60 -10.18 -11.56
N LEU A 24 6.60 -10.16 -10.66
CA LEU A 24 7.98 -9.80 -11.00
C LEU A 24 8.62 -10.79 -11.97
N ALA A 25 8.40 -12.10 -11.77
CA ALA A 25 8.95 -13.14 -12.65
C ALA A 25 8.34 -13.06 -14.06
N LEU A 26 7.00 -12.95 -14.15
CA LEU A 26 6.29 -12.82 -15.43
C LEU A 26 6.59 -11.49 -16.12
N GLY A 27 6.62 -10.39 -15.35
CA GLY A 27 6.97 -9.07 -15.89
C GLY A 27 8.41 -9.03 -16.39
N GLY A 28 9.34 -9.62 -15.64
CA GLY A 28 10.75 -9.72 -16.02
C GLY A 28 10.95 -10.56 -17.30
N SER A 29 10.30 -11.72 -17.40
CA SER A 29 10.40 -12.56 -18.60
C SER A 29 9.72 -11.93 -19.82
N ALA A 30 8.58 -11.28 -19.65
CA ALA A 30 7.93 -10.53 -20.72
C ALA A 30 8.81 -9.36 -21.20
N ALA A 31 9.47 -8.65 -20.27
CA ALA A 31 10.37 -7.56 -20.59
C ALA A 31 11.62 -8.03 -21.37
N THR A 32 12.24 -9.15 -20.96
CA THR A 32 13.41 -9.69 -21.67
C THR A 32 13.05 -10.20 -23.06
N LEU A 33 11.95 -10.94 -23.18
CA LEU A 33 11.44 -11.42 -24.47
C LEU A 33 11.05 -10.26 -25.39
N GLY A 34 10.36 -9.25 -24.86
CA GLY A 34 10.02 -8.04 -25.60
C GLY A 34 11.26 -7.30 -26.11
N ALA A 35 12.28 -7.15 -25.26
CA ALA A 35 13.55 -6.53 -25.66
C ALA A 35 14.26 -7.32 -26.78
N SER A 36 14.27 -8.66 -26.71
CA SER A 36 14.82 -9.50 -27.78
C SER A 36 14.01 -9.42 -29.08
N MET A 37 12.69 -9.29 -29.00
CA MET A 37 11.86 -9.16 -30.20
C MET A 37 12.08 -7.82 -30.91
N ILE A 38 12.35 -6.74 -30.15
CA ILE A 38 12.66 -5.43 -30.71
C ILE A 38 13.92 -5.49 -31.59
N THR A 39 14.98 -6.19 -31.18
CA THR A 39 16.22 -6.27 -31.98
C THR A 39 16.00 -7.01 -33.30
N VAL A 40 15.25 -8.12 -33.27
CA VAL A 40 14.87 -8.85 -34.49
C VAL A 40 14.00 -7.99 -35.40
N LEU A 41 13.04 -7.26 -34.83
CA LEU A 41 12.17 -6.37 -35.58
C LEU A 41 12.94 -5.23 -36.26
N MET A 42 13.95 -4.65 -35.57
CA MET A 42 14.82 -3.62 -36.17
C MET A 42 15.59 -4.15 -37.39
N ILE A 43 16.11 -5.38 -37.30
CA ILE A 43 16.81 -6.01 -38.44
C ILE A 43 15.82 -6.23 -39.60
N ALA A 44 14.65 -6.82 -39.32
CA ALA A 44 13.61 -7.06 -40.31
C ALA A 44 13.14 -5.76 -41.00
N LEU A 45 12.94 -4.69 -40.23
CA LEU A 45 12.59 -3.36 -40.76
C LEU A 45 13.71 -2.77 -41.62
N GLY A 46 14.97 -2.98 -41.24
CA GLY A 46 16.12 -2.53 -42.04
C GLY A 46 16.15 -3.19 -43.41
N PHE A 47 15.89 -4.50 -43.48
CA PHE A 47 15.79 -5.21 -44.75
C PHE A 47 14.57 -4.78 -45.56
N LEU A 48 13.41 -4.61 -44.91
CA LEU A 48 12.20 -4.14 -45.59
C LEU A 48 12.41 -2.74 -46.19
N LEU A 49 13.08 -1.84 -45.47
CA LEU A 49 13.38 -0.49 -45.95
C LEU A 49 14.41 -0.50 -47.08
N HIS A 50 15.41 -1.39 -47.02
CA HIS A 50 16.35 -1.62 -48.11
C HIS A 50 15.64 -2.01 -49.41
N GLU A 51 14.71 -2.96 -49.34
CA GLU A 51 13.98 -3.46 -50.52
C GLU A 51 13.06 -2.40 -51.13
N GLN A 52 12.39 -1.59 -50.30
CA GLN A 52 11.41 -0.61 -50.79
C GLN A 52 12.03 0.72 -51.27
N ALA A 53 13.17 1.12 -50.71
CA ALA A 53 13.78 2.42 -50.98
C ALA A 53 15.03 2.34 -51.89
N ASP A 54 15.42 1.14 -52.32
CA ASP A 54 16.61 0.87 -53.16
C ASP A 54 17.91 1.46 -52.56
N LEU A 55 17.94 1.55 -51.23
CA LEU A 55 19.06 2.09 -50.45
C LEU A 55 20.14 1.02 -50.28
N THR A 56 21.34 1.39 -49.84
CA THR A 56 22.31 0.38 -49.39
C THR A 56 21.86 -0.22 -48.05
N VAL A 57 22.12 -1.51 -47.83
CA VAL A 57 21.74 -2.23 -46.60
C VAL A 57 22.22 -1.50 -45.34
N GLY A 58 23.46 -0.96 -45.38
CA GLY A 58 24.03 -0.22 -44.26
C GLY A 58 23.26 1.06 -43.94
N LEU A 59 22.82 1.81 -44.95
CA LEU A 59 22.08 3.07 -44.75
C LEU A 59 20.67 2.78 -44.20
N SER A 60 19.98 1.76 -44.71
CA SER A 60 18.67 1.35 -44.20
C SER A 60 18.71 0.93 -42.73
N LEU A 61 19.69 0.12 -42.33
CA LEU A 61 19.87 -0.27 -40.93
C LEU A 61 20.20 0.93 -40.02
N LEU A 62 20.98 1.89 -40.53
CA LEU A 62 21.33 3.11 -39.78
C LEU A 62 20.10 4.00 -39.55
N ILE A 63 19.25 4.19 -40.56
CA ILE A 63 17.99 4.94 -40.44
C ILE A 63 17.08 4.28 -39.41
N VAL A 64 16.83 2.97 -39.52
CA VAL A 64 15.97 2.25 -38.56
C VAL A 64 16.53 2.37 -37.15
N CYS A 65 17.85 2.19 -36.98
CA CYS A 65 18.52 2.35 -35.69
C CYS A 65 18.31 3.76 -35.10
N ALA A 66 18.51 4.81 -35.90
CA ALA A 66 18.32 6.19 -35.46
C ALA A 66 16.87 6.46 -35.04
N VAL A 67 15.88 6.00 -35.81
CA VAL A 67 14.45 6.16 -35.49
C VAL A 67 14.10 5.41 -34.21
N THR A 68 14.51 4.15 -34.07
CA THR A 68 14.25 3.36 -32.86
C THR A 68 14.91 3.95 -31.63
N LEU A 69 16.14 4.49 -31.75
CA LEU A 69 16.82 5.16 -30.65
C LEU A 69 16.03 6.38 -30.15
N VAL A 70 15.51 7.22 -31.06
CA VAL A 70 14.67 8.37 -30.70
C VAL A 70 13.40 7.91 -29.95
N LEU A 71 12.76 6.84 -30.41
CA LEU A 71 11.60 6.25 -29.73
C LEU A 71 11.96 5.74 -28.34
N ILE A 72 13.09 5.05 -28.18
CA ILE A 72 13.54 4.55 -26.88
C ILE A 72 13.81 5.72 -25.91
N VAL A 73 14.51 6.76 -26.36
CA VAL A 73 14.83 7.93 -25.53
C VAL A 73 13.57 8.65 -25.06
N THR A 74 12.58 8.82 -25.95
CA THR A 74 11.31 9.48 -25.60
C THR A 74 10.50 8.65 -24.60
N LEU A 75 10.37 7.34 -24.82
CA LEU A 75 9.71 6.42 -23.90
C LEU A 75 10.41 6.36 -22.54
N ALA A 76 11.74 6.26 -22.53
CA ALA A 76 12.53 6.26 -21.30
C ALA A 76 12.35 7.57 -20.51
N GLY A 77 12.30 8.71 -21.20
CA GLY A 77 12.01 10.01 -20.58
C GLY A 77 10.63 10.08 -19.93
N ILE A 78 9.59 9.52 -20.58
CA ILE A 78 8.24 9.43 -20.01
C ILE A 78 8.23 8.49 -18.80
N ALA A 79 8.80 7.29 -18.94
CA ALA A 79 8.89 6.30 -17.86
C ALA A 79 9.62 6.87 -16.64
N PHE A 80 10.71 7.59 -16.84
CA PHE A 80 11.45 8.25 -15.76
C PHE A 80 10.63 9.32 -15.04
N ARG A 81 9.83 10.10 -15.77
CA ARG A 81 8.91 11.09 -15.19
C ARG A 81 7.83 10.41 -14.33
N LEU A 82 7.22 9.35 -14.83
CA LEU A 82 6.22 8.57 -14.10
C LEU A 82 6.81 7.92 -12.85
N LEU A 83 8.02 7.37 -12.96
CA LEU A 83 8.72 6.75 -11.84
C LEU A 83 9.05 7.78 -10.74
N ARG A 84 9.44 9.00 -11.12
CA ARG A 84 9.65 10.11 -10.18
C ARG A 84 8.35 10.50 -9.47
N ALA A 85 7.25 10.61 -10.20
CA ALA A 85 5.94 10.93 -9.61
C ALA A 85 5.50 9.84 -8.61
N ALA A 86 5.61 8.56 -8.99
CA ALA A 86 5.30 7.44 -8.12
C ALA A 86 6.20 7.39 -6.87
N SER A 87 7.50 7.66 -7.03
CA SER A 87 8.45 7.69 -5.90
C SER A 87 8.15 8.84 -4.93
N SER A 88 7.71 10.00 -5.43
CA SER A 88 7.28 11.12 -4.60
C SER A 88 6.04 10.77 -3.78
N ALA A 89 5.03 10.17 -4.41
CA ALA A 89 3.83 9.72 -3.71
C ALA A 89 4.14 8.68 -2.61
N LEU A 90 5.06 7.75 -2.90
CA LEU A 90 5.51 6.76 -1.92
C LEU A 90 6.31 7.38 -0.76
N ALA A 91 6.95 8.53 -0.94
CA ALA A 91 7.68 9.20 0.14
C ALA A 91 6.72 9.72 1.23
N GLU A 92 5.58 10.29 0.83
CA GLU A 92 4.51 10.72 1.74
C GLU A 92 3.91 9.52 2.49
N THR A 93 3.62 8.42 1.78
CA THR A 93 3.10 7.19 2.41
C THR A 93 4.09 6.58 3.42
N LYS A 94 5.40 6.67 3.17
CA LYS A 94 6.42 6.19 4.10
C LYS A 94 6.47 7.02 5.39
N SER A 95 6.34 8.34 5.32
CA SER A 95 6.31 9.17 6.52
C SER A 95 5.08 8.90 7.37
N GLU A 96 3.90 8.75 6.76
CA GLU A 96 2.67 8.41 7.48
C GLU A 96 2.76 7.01 8.10
N PHE A 97 3.35 6.04 7.38
CA PHE A 97 3.55 4.69 7.90
C PHE A 97 4.51 4.65 9.11
N LEU A 98 5.62 5.42 9.07
CA LEU A 98 6.55 5.53 10.18
C LEU A 98 5.92 6.22 11.39
N GLU A 99 5.10 7.24 11.17
CA GLU A 99 4.36 7.90 12.23
C GLU A 99 3.35 6.96 12.87
N ASN A 100 2.54 6.26 12.07
CA ASN A 100 1.58 5.26 12.55
C ASN A 100 2.28 4.14 13.35
N LEU A 101 3.46 3.68 12.90
CA LEU A 101 4.28 2.72 13.66
C LEU A 101 4.78 3.30 14.99
N ARG A 102 5.14 4.59 15.04
CA ARG A 102 5.55 5.26 16.29
C ARG A 102 4.39 5.34 17.27
N TRP A 103 3.17 5.64 16.81
CA TRP A 103 1.96 5.65 17.65
C TRP A 103 1.63 4.26 18.20
N ILE A 104 1.71 3.22 17.36
CA ILE A 104 1.49 1.83 17.78
C ILE A 104 2.56 1.42 18.81
N LYS A 105 3.83 1.74 18.55
CA LYS A 105 4.93 1.47 19.49
C LYS A 105 4.74 2.18 20.84
N ALA A 106 4.35 3.45 20.82
CA ALA A 106 4.08 4.21 22.04
C ALA A 106 2.91 3.61 22.85
N THR A 107 1.86 3.16 22.15
CA THR A 107 0.67 2.55 22.78
C THR A 107 0.99 1.20 23.44
N ILE A 108 1.90 0.40 22.87
CA ILE A 108 2.30 -0.90 23.43
C ILE A 108 3.27 -0.74 24.61
N ILE A 109 4.19 0.23 24.56
CA ILE A 109 5.22 0.42 25.58
C ILE A 109 4.70 1.19 26.81
N SER A 110 3.73 2.10 26.64
CA SER A 110 3.21 2.91 27.74
C SER A 110 1.71 3.18 27.56
N PRO A 111 0.83 2.20 27.87
CA PRO A 111 -0.61 2.36 27.73
C PRO A 111 -1.18 3.48 28.63
N ASP A 112 -0.55 3.80 29.76
CA ASP A 112 -1.04 4.78 30.74
C ASP A 112 -0.71 6.24 30.40
N THR A 113 0.22 6.52 29.48
CA THR A 113 0.62 7.89 29.10
C THR A 113 0.08 8.35 27.75
N SER A 114 -0.74 7.52 27.09
CA SER A 114 -1.44 7.89 25.86
C SER A 114 -2.48 8.97 26.15
N ALA A 115 -2.36 10.14 25.52
CA ALA A 115 -3.33 11.24 25.62
C ALA A 115 -4.77 10.80 25.28
N ARG A 116 -4.92 9.78 24.43
CA ARG A 116 -6.22 9.18 24.10
C ARG A 116 -6.78 8.30 25.21
N ASN A 117 -5.91 7.68 26.01
CA ASN A 117 -6.30 6.92 27.20
C ASN A 117 -6.61 7.86 28.38
N GLN A 118 -5.89 8.99 28.50
CA GLN A 118 -6.18 10.05 29.47
C GLN A 118 -7.57 10.69 29.25
N LEU A 119 -7.94 10.97 28.00
CA LEU A 119 -9.30 11.47 27.68
C LEU A 119 -10.40 10.45 28.03
N ARG A 120 -10.10 9.15 27.97
CA ARG A 120 -11.04 8.09 28.34
C ARG A 120 -11.13 7.89 29.85
N SER A 121 -10.03 8.00 30.59
CA SER A 121 -10.01 7.91 32.05
C SER A 121 -10.70 9.09 32.73
N GLU A 122 -10.74 10.26 32.11
CA GLU A 122 -11.53 11.40 32.62
C GLU A 122 -13.05 11.20 32.45
N SER A 123 -13.47 10.38 31.48
CA SER A 123 -14.89 10.18 31.16
C SER A 123 -15.58 9.12 32.03
N TYR A 124 -14.81 8.30 32.76
CA TYR A 124 -15.34 7.28 33.68
C TYR A 124 -14.54 7.35 34.99
N PRO A 125 -15.09 7.96 36.04
CA PRO A 125 -14.52 7.85 37.38
C PRO A 125 -14.44 6.37 37.76
N ASP A 126 -13.27 5.93 38.24
CA ASP A 126 -13.09 4.58 38.78
C ASP A 126 -14.15 4.31 39.87
N PRO A 127 -14.81 3.15 39.89
CA PRO A 127 -15.82 2.81 40.90
C PRO A 127 -15.25 2.60 42.31
N VAL A 128 -13.96 2.89 42.54
CA VAL A 128 -13.27 2.61 43.81
C VAL A 128 -13.68 3.56 44.95
N GLU A 129 -14.31 4.70 44.65
CA GLU A 129 -14.83 5.62 45.69
C GLU A 129 -16.33 5.46 46.02
N ALA A 130 -17.03 4.47 45.42
CA ALA A 130 -18.45 4.23 45.69
C ALA A 130 -18.71 3.26 46.86
N ASN A 131 -17.67 2.76 47.56
CA ASN A 131 -17.84 1.79 48.66
C ASN A 131 -17.52 2.38 50.06
N GLY A 132 -17.58 3.71 50.19
CA GLY A 132 -17.22 4.43 51.43
C GLY A 132 -18.31 5.29 52.05
N ARG A 133 -19.54 5.33 51.52
CA ARG A 133 -20.61 6.17 52.09
C ARG A 133 -21.95 5.44 52.25
N SER A 134 -22.18 5.06 53.51
CA SER A 134 -23.46 5.25 54.20
C SER A 134 -24.66 4.48 53.65
N TYR A 135 -24.81 3.23 54.12
CA TYR A 135 -26.12 2.62 54.35
C TYR A 135 -26.89 3.43 55.40
N HIS A 136 -27.52 4.54 55.01
CA HIS A 136 -28.53 5.19 55.83
C HIS A 136 -29.67 5.70 54.96
N ALA A 137 -30.84 5.11 55.21
CA ALA A 137 -32.19 5.59 54.92
C ALA A 137 -32.63 5.63 53.45
N ALA A 138 -33.59 4.76 53.11
CA ALA A 138 -34.97 5.21 52.90
C ALA A 138 -35.91 4.02 52.70
N SER A 139 -36.66 3.72 53.76
CA SER A 139 -37.90 2.96 53.74
C SER A 139 -38.83 3.54 52.66
N THR A 140 -39.14 2.76 51.63
CA THR A 140 -40.14 3.11 50.61
C THR A 140 -41.34 2.20 50.75
N ALA A 141 -42.42 2.80 51.24
CA ALA A 141 -43.74 2.21 51.35
C ALA A 141 -44.32 1.92 49.95
N SER A 142 -44.85 0.72 49.76
CA SER A 142 -45.55 0.27 48.55
C SER A 142 -46.93 0.94 48.42
N PRO A 143 -47.34 1.42 47.24
CA PRO A 143 -48.73 1.75 46.96
C PRO A 143 -49.52 0.54 46.38
N PRO A 144 -50.85 0.48 46.58
CA PRO A 144 -51.68 -0.68 46.28
C PRO A 144 -52.18 -0.71 44.82
N PHE A 145 -52.31 -1.93 44.29
CA PHE A 145 -52.91 -2.24 42.98
C PHE A 145 -54.40 -1.88 42.89
N PRO A 146 -54.89 -1.31 41.77
CA PRO A 146 -56.32 -1.24 41.49
C PRO A 146 -56.81 -2.48 40.72
N LYS A 147 -57.94 -3.03 41.17
CA LYS A 147 -58.68 -4.15 40.57
C LYS A 147 -59.36 -3.72 39.27
N GLN A 148 -59.19 -4.48 38.19
CA GLN A 148 -60.01 -4.36 36.97
C GLN A 148 -61.31 -5.15 37.13
N ARG A 149 -62.42 -4.57 36.66
CA ARG A 149 -63.70 -5.23 36.37
C ARG A 149 -64.13 -4.81 34.98
#